data_AF-Q0AB17-F1
#
_entry.id   AF-Q0AB17-F1
#
_cell.length_a   1.000
_cell.length_b   1.000
_cell.length_c   1.000
_cell.angle_alpha   90.00
_cell.angle_beta   90.00
_cell.angle_gamma   90.00
#
_symmetry.space_group_name_H-M   'P 1'
#
loop_
_entity.id
_entity.type
_entity.pdbx_description
1 polymer ?
#
loop_
_entity_poly.entity_id
_entity_poly.type
_entity_poly.pdbx_seq_one_letter_code
_entity_poly.pdbx_strand_id
1 'polypeptide(L)'
;MRDRFTLTITDYRGSRHFSLHQLVKRVALGTVTVILLTFLAGGATIWWLNHNLTELAERRDQAQSEYEQLQDHKVRVIQAIERRNAELNRVIEEQSAELSQLDLELGHIEAMVGLRPEPDVGRSQRLDTASQTALERALMLQTIPSGNPIQGHSRKTSGYGWRRHPISGERSFHAAVDLAADRGTPVVATADGVVNFAARHNSGLGKLVILDHNFSFKTYYAHLDRIKVRQGEFVPAGTVIGRVGSTGSATGPHLHYEVWHLQRKLNPEPFVAWDIDNYEALFEKEGRVKWDSLAKGLKRSLSLQERQLSLRVPNSSGN
;
A
#
# COMPACT_ATOMS: atom_id res chain seq x y z
N MET A 1 60.00 51.11 -103.55
CA MET A 1 61.38 50.65 -103.84
C MET A 1 62.29 51.55 -103.02
N ARG A 2 63.05 51.14 -102.01
CA ARG A 2 63.71 49.89 -101.63
C ARG A 2 63.69 49.87 -100.10
N ASP A 3 63.34 48.75 -99.46
CA ASP A 3 63.69 48.47 -98.06
C ASP A 3 63.48 46.97 -97.82
N ARG A 4 64.39 46.18 -98.40
CA ARG A 4 64.51 44.73 -98.14
C ARG A 4 65.87 44.54 -97.49
N PHE A 5 65.87 44.10 -96.23
CA PHE A 5 67.07 43.53 -95.63
C PHE A 5 67.25 42.12 -96.20
N THR A 6 68.37 41.90 -96.86
CA THR A 6 68.70 40.63 -97.52
C THR A 6 69.75 39.90 -96.70
N LEU A 7 69.36 38.82 -96.03
CA LEU A 7 70.32 37.97 -95.32
C LEU A 7 70.98 37.04 -96.36
N THR A 8 72.30 37.10 -96.48
CA THR A 8 73.07 36.27 -97.43
C THR A 8 73.87 35.24 -96.66
N ILE A 9 73.59 33.96 -96.91
CA ILE A 9 74.36 32.83 -96.37
C ILE A 9 75.09 32.19 -97.56
N THR A 10 76.42 32.13 -97.51
CA THR A 10 77.32 31.61 -98.55
C THR A 10 77.89 30.26 -98.13
N ASP A 11 77.78 29.24 -98.98
CA ASP A 11 78.40 27.91 -98.80
C ASP A 11 79.10 27.48 -100.11
N TYR A 12 79.98 26.47 -100.06
CA TYR A 12 80.86 26.05 -101.18
C TYR A 12 80.11 25.54 -102.43
N ARG A 13 78.79 25.34 -102.34
CA ARG A 13 77.89 24.97 -103.45
C ARG A 13 77.00 26.12 -103.94
N GLY A 14 77.18 27.35 -103.44
CA GLY A 14 76.49 28.57 -103.89
C GLY A 14 75.82 29.38 -102.75
N SER A 15 75.45 30.64 -103.05
CA SER A 15 74.81 31.59 -102.11
C SER A 15 73.29 31.63 -102.24
N ARG A 16 72.56 31.69 -101.12
CA ARG A 16 71.10 31.92 -101.09
C ARG A 16 70.74 33.20 -100.32
N HIS A 17 69.74 33.95 -100.80
CA HIS A 17 69.29 35.24 -100.28
C HIS A 17 67.81 35.19 -99.84
N PHE A 18 67.45 35.73 -98.68
CA PHE A 18 66.06 35.84 -98.20
C PHE A 18 65.69 37.27 -97.77
N SER A 19 64.44 37.72 -98.01
CA SER A 19 63.95 39.08 -97.69
C SER A 19 62.65 39.07 -96.88
N LEU A 20 62.53 39.89 -95.82
CA LEU A 20 61.29 40.02 -95.01
C LEU A 20 60.53 41.35 -95.24
N HIS A 21 59.18 41.33 -95.20
CA HIS A 21 58.25 42.44 -95.54
C HIS A 21 57.48 43.00 -94.31
N GLN A 22 57.16 44.30 -94.24
CA GLN A 22 56.40 44.99 -93.14
C GLN A 22 55.07 44.33 -92.71
N LEU A 23 54.47 43.51 -93.57
CA LEU A 23 53.23 42.78 -93.31
C LEU A 23 53.44 41.74 -92.20
N VAL A 24 54.64 41.15 -92.16
CA VAL A 24 55.10 40.24 -91.11
C VAL A 24 55.10 40.93 -89.74
N LYS A 25 55.43 42.23 -89.64
CA LYS A 25 55.42 42.98 -88.36
C LYS A 25 54.01 43.22 -87.81
N ARG A 26 53.04 43.60 -88.66
CA ARG A 26 51.64 43.82 -88.23
C ARG A 26 50.95 42.51 -87.86
N VAL A 27 51.21 41.45 -88.62
CA VAL A 27 50.74 40.10 -88.29
C VAL A 27 51.41 39.60 -87.01
N ALA A 28 52.71 39.85 -86.81
CA ALA A 28 53.39 39.53 -85.55
C ALA A 28 52.79 40.30 -84.35
N LEU A 29 52.48 41.59 -84.49
CA LEU A 29 51.86 42.36 -83.41
C LEU A 29 50.44 41.88 -83.09
N GLY A 30 49.64 41.61 -84.13
CA GLY A 30 48.28 41.09 -84.01
C GLY A 30 48.24 39.69 -83.36
N THR A 31 49.15 38.80 -83.77
CA THR A 31 49.30 37.48 -83.15
C THR A 31 49.73 37.58 -81.70
N VAL A 32 50.68 38.48 -81.36
CA VAL A 32 51.06 38.74 -79.96
C VAL A 32 49.89 39.27 -79.14
N THR A 33 49.07 40.19 -79.66
CA THR A 33 47.88 40.70 -78.94
C THR A 33 46.80 39.64 -78.74
N VAL A 34 46.57 38.78 -79.73
CA VAL A 34 45.63 37.66 -79.60
C VAL A 34 46.13 36.68 -78.56
N ILE A 35 47.42 36.34 -78.58
CA ILE A 35 48.07 35.50 -77.56
C ILE A 35 47.91 36.17 -76.18
N LEU A 36 48.15 37.47 -76.05
CA LEU A 36 47.99 38.18 -74.78
C LEU A 36 46.54 38.15 -74.26
N LEU A 37 45.56 38.36 -75.13
CA LEU A 37 44.14 38.34 -74.79
C LEU A 37 43.66 36.94 -74.39
N THR A 38 44.12 35.89 -75.08
CA THR A 38 43.81 34.51 -74.69
C THR A 38 44.45 34.15 -73.36
N PHE A 39 45.67 34.62 -73.08
CA PHE A 39 46.29 34.47 -71.76
C PHE A 39 45.53 35.23 -70.66
N LEU A 40 45.06 36.46 -70.92
CA LEU A 40 44.26 37.23 -69.96
C LEU A 40 42.89 36.59 -69.70
N ALA A 41 42.21 36.14 -70.75
CA ALA A 41 40.94 35.44 -70.63
C ALA A 41 41.11 34.11 -69.88
N GLY A 42 42.18 33.35 -70.18
CA GLY A 42 42.55 32.15 -69.44
C GLY A 42 42.86 32.44 -67.97
N GLY A 43 43.56 33.53 -67.68
CA GLY A 43 43.81 33.98 -66.30
C GLY A 43 42.52 34.34 -65.56
N ALA A 44 41.61 35.07 -66.21
CA ALA A 44 40.32 35.45 -65.63
C ALA A 44 39.40 34.24 -65.39
N THR A 45 39.36 33.27 -66.31
CA THR A 45 38.59 32.03 -66.12
C THR A 45 39.19 31.15 -65.04
N ILE A 46 40.51 31.03 -64.97
CA ILE A 46 41.20 30.32 -63.87
C ILE A 46 40.90 31.01 -62.53
N TRP A 47 40.98 32.34 -62.47
CA TRP A 47 40.67 33.09 -61.24
C TRP A 47 39.22 32.91 -60.81
N TRP A 48 38.25 33.04 -61.73
CA TRP A 48 36.83 32.85 -61.46
C TRP A 48 36.51 31.41 -61.05
N LEU A 49 37.08 30.42 -61.73
CA LEU A 49 36.91 29.00 -61.40
C LEU A 49 37.52 28.69 -60.03
N ASN A 50 38.72 29.21 -59.74
CA ASN A 50 39.36 29.05 -58.44
C ASN A 50 38.52 29.66 -57.31
N HIS A 51 37.95 30.85 -57.52
CA HIS A 51 37.09 31.49 -56.52
C HIS A 51 35.79 30.72 -56.25
N ASN A 52 35.11 30.25 -57.30
CA ASN A 52 33.91 29.42 -57.14
C ASN A 52 34.22 28.06 -56.49
N LEU A 53 35.39 27.47 -56.79
CA LEU A 53 35.86 26.25 -56.15
C LEU A 53 36.13 26.47 -54.65
N THR A 54 36.68 27.62 -54.26
CA THR A 54 36.87 27.96 -52.84
C THR A 54 35.53 28.17 -52.11
N GLU A 55 34.56 28.86 -52.72
CA GLU A 55 33.23 29.05 -52.11
C GLU A 55 32.47 27.73 -51.97
N LEU A 56 32.55 26.85 -52.98
CA LEU A 56 31.95 25.51 -52.90
C LEU A 56 32.63 24.63 -51.85
N ALA A 57 33.95 24.73 -51.70
CA ALA A 57 34.67 24.03 -50.64
C ALA A 57 34.23 24.51 -49.25
N GLU A 58 34.10 25.83 -49.05
CA GLU A 58 33.60 26.39 -47.79
C GLU A 58 32.17 25.95 -47.47
N ARG A 59 31.25 25.99 -48.45
CA ARG A 59 29.86 25.52 -48.25
C ARG A 59 29.81 24.02 -47.94
N ARG A 60 30.66 23.21 -48.57
CA ARG A 60 30.77 21.77 -48.29
C ARG A 60 31.21 21.55 -46.84
N ASP A 61 32.22 22.28 -46.40
CA ASP A 61 32.76 22.15 -45.04
C ASP A 61 31.76 22.65 -43.98
N GLN A 62 31.02 23.74 -44.26
CA GLN A 62 29.90 24.20 -43.42
C GLN A 62 28.81 23.14 -43.29
N ALA A 63 28.30 22.62 -44.42
CA ALA A 63 27.26 21.59 -44.42
C ALA A 63 27.72 20.31 -43.71
N GLN A 64 28.99 19.96 -43.83
CA GLN A 64 29.57 18.82 -43.11
C GLN A 64 29.62 19.07 -41.59
N SER A 65 30.03 20.27 -41.16
CA SER A 65 30.04 20.62 -39.74
C SER A 65 28.64 20.66 -39.12
N GLU A 66 27.64 21.16 -39.85
CA GLU A 66 26.24 21.14 -39.42
C GLU A 66 25.70 19.70 -39.31
N TYR A 67 26.06 18.84 -40.27
CA TYR A 67 25.69 17.42 -40.22
C TYR A 67 26.30 16.73 -39.01
N GLU A 68 27.57 16.97 -38.71
CA GLU A 68 28.25 16.42 -37.53
C GLU A 68 27.61 16.90 -36.22
N GLN A 69 27.28 18.20 -36.12
CA GLN A 69 26.56 18.76 -34.98
C GLN A 69 25.17 18.14 -34.80
N LEU A 70 24.44 17.94 -35.89
CA LEU A 70 23.11 17.31 -35.87
C LEU A 70 23.19 15.85 -35.40
N GLN A 71 24.20 15.10 -35.87
CA GLN A 71 24.42 13.72 -35.41
C GLN A 71 24.74 13.67 -33.92
N ASP A 72 25.64 14.52 -33.46
CA ASP A 72 26.00 14.63 -32.05
C ASP A 72 24.81 15.06 -31.18
N HIS A 73 24.01 16.02 -31.64
CA HIS A 73 22.77 16.40 -30.98
C HIS A 73 21.77 15.22 -30.90
N LYS A 74 21.57 14.48 -32.00
CA LYS A 74 20.69 13.31 -32.03
C LYS A 74 21.15 12.24 -31.04
N VAL A 75 22.45 11.95 -30.98
CA VAL A 75 23.03 10.98 -30.04
C VAL A 75 22.79 11.43 -28.59
N ARG A 76 23.01 12.72 -28.27
CA ARG A 76 22.70 13.26 -26.94
C ARG A 76 21.25 13.10 -26.55
N VAL A 77 20.32 13.39 -27.47
CA VAL A 77 18.88 13.25 -27.22
C VAL A 77 18.51 11.78 -27.00
N ILE A 78 19.03 10.86 -27.81
CA ILE A 78 18.79 9.42 -27.63
C ILE A 78 19.30 8.97 -26.26
N GLN A 79 20.52 9.35 -25.89
CA GLN A 79 21.08 9.01 -24.58
C GLN A 79 20.27 9.62 -23.42
N ALA A 80 19.74 10.83 -23.58
CA ALA A 80 18.87 11.45 -22.59
C ALA A 80 17.55 10.69 -22.44
N ILE A 81 16.93 10.26 -23.55
CA ILE A 81 15.71 9.44 -23.56
C ILE A 81 15.98 8.08 -22.90
N GLU A 82 17.08 7.41 -23.25
CA GLU A 82 17.46 6.13 -22.65
C GLU A 82 17.67 6.23 -21.14
N ARG A 83 18.38 7.28 -20.68
CA ARG A 83 18.55 7.55 -19.24
C ARG A 83 17.21 7.78 -18.56
N ARG A 84 16.32 8.57 -19.17
CA ARG A 84 15.00 8.86 -18.59
C ARG A 84 14.12 7.61 -18.55
N ASN A 85 14.16 6.77 -19.58
CA ASN A 85 13.44 5.50 -19.60
C ASN A 85 13.97 4.54 -18.53
N ALA A 86 15.30 4.45 -18.36
CA ALA A 86 15.90 3.64 -17.31
C ALA A 86 15.51 4.14 -15.91
N GLU A 87 15.49 5.46 -15.70
CA GLU A 87 15.03 6.08 -14.45
C GLU A 87 13.54 5.79 -14.19
N LEU A 88 12.67 5.98 -15.19
CA LEU A 88 11.24 5.70 -15.07
C LEU A 88 10.97 4.23 -14.77
N ASN A 89 11.65 3.31 -15.46
CA ASN A 89 11.52 1.88 -15.20
C ASN A 89 11.93 1.52 -13.77
N ARG A 90 13.03 2.10 -13.28
CA ARG A 90 13.45 1.93 -11.89
C ARG A 90 12.39 2.42 -10.90
N VAL A 91 11.79 3.59 -11.14
CA VAL A 91 10.72 4.12 -10.29
C VAL A 91 9.48 3.23 -10.32
N ILE A 92 9.09 2.71 -11.50
CA ILE A 92 7.98 1.77 -11.63
C ILE A 92 8.26 0.47 -10.87
N GLU A 93 9.47 -0.07 -10.98
CA GLU A 93 9.88 -1.28 -10.24
C GLU A 93 9.84 -1.06 -8.73
N GLU A 94 10.35 0.08 -8.26
CA GLU A 94 10.34 0.46 -6.84
C GLU A 94 8.90 0.62 -6.31
N GLN A 95 8.05 1.35 -7.03
CA GLN A 95 6.64 1.52 -6.68
C GLN A 95 5.86 0.20 -6.73
N SER A 96 6.13 -0.66 -7.71
CA SER A 96 5.52 -1.98 -7.82
C SER A 96 5.89 -2.87 -6.62
N ALA A 97 7.15 -2.84 -6.19
CA ALA A 97 7.61 -3.55 -5.01
C ALA A 97 6.95 -3.03 -3.72
N GLU A 98 6.85 -1.71 -3.55
CA GLU A 98 6.15 -1.08 -2.42
C GLU A 98 4.66 -1.47 -2.38
N LEU A 99 3.96 -1.39 -3.52
CA LEU A 99 2.56 -1.80 -3.61
C LEU A 99 2.35 -3.29 -3.31
N SER A 100 3.29 -4.13 -3.73
CA SER A 100 3.27 -5.58 -3.43
C SER A 100 3.43 -5.84 -1.94
N GLN A 101 4.28 -5.07 -1.25
CA GLN A 101 4.42 -5.15 0.21
C GLN A 101 3.13 -4.73 0.92
N LEU A 102 2.51 -3.62 0.51
CA LEU A 102 1.25 -3.16 1.08
C LEU A 102 0.12 -4.19 0.90
N ASP A 103 0.09 -4.92 -0.21
CA ASP A 103 -0.88 -6.00 -0.42
C ASP A 103 -0.67 -7.18 0.54
N LEU A 104 0.59 -7.51 0.85
CA LEU A 104 0.91 -8.55 1.83
C LEU A 104 0.50 -8.11 3.24
N GLU A 105 0.78 -6.86 3.62
CA GLU A 105 0.36 -6.30 4.91
C GLU A 105 -1.16 -6.27 5.05
N LEU A 106 -1.88 -5.83 4.01
CA LEU A 106 -3.33 -5.89 3.98
C LEU A 106 -3.83 -7.34 4.07
N GLY A 107 -3.17 -8.27 3.37
CA GLY A 107 -3.50 -9.70 3.45
C GLY A 107 -3.36 -10.26 4.87
N HIS A 108 -2.35 -9.82 5.64
CA HIS A 108 -2.22 -10.19 7.05
C HIS A 108 -3.36 -9.62 7.90
N ILE A 109 -3.77 -8.37 7.66
CA ILE A 109 -4.91 -7.76 8.36
C ILE A 109 -6.21 -8.49 8.05
N GLU A 110 -6.46 -8.78 6.77
CA GLU A 110 -7.59 -9.59 6.32
C GLU A 110 -7.60 -10.93 7.04
N ALA A 111 -6.47 -11.64 7.09
CA ALA A 111 -6.35 -12.92 7.77
C ALA A 111 -6.63 -12.84 9.28
N MET A 112 -6.11 -11.81 9.98
CA MET A 112 -6.40 -11.57 11.41
C MET A 112 -7.89 -11.35 11.67
N VAL A 113 -8.60 -10.80 10.70
CA VAL A 113 -10.04 -10.54 10.75
C VAL A 113 -10.84 -11.69 10.13
N GLY A 114 -10.19 -12.84 9.84
CA GLY A 114 -10.82 -14.04 9.27
C GLY A 114 -11.31 -13.88 7.83
N LEU A 115 -10.89 -12.83 7.13
CA LEU A 115 -11.11 -12.64 5.70
C LEU A 115 -10.02 -13.35 4.89
N ARG A 116 -10.32 -13.58 3.61
CA ARG A 116 -9.35 -14.11 2.64
C ARG A 116 -9.02 -13.02 1.62
N PRO A 117 -7.73 -12.86 1.26
CA PRO A 117 -7.35 -11.91 0.22
C PRO A 117 -8.00 -12.27 -1.12
N GLU A 118 -8.74 -11.34 -1.69
CA GLU A 118 -9.35 -11.46 -3.02
C GLU A 118 -8.54 -10.61 -4.02
N PRO A 119 -7.67 -11.20 -4.84
CA PRO A 119 -6.73 -10.45 -5.69
C PRO A 119 -7.41 -9.71 -6.86
N ASP A 120 -8.67 -10.02 -7.16
CA ASP A 120 -9.48 -9.39 -8.20
C ASP A 120 -10.19 -8.11 -7.73
N VAL A 121 -10.23 -7.86 -6.42
CA VAL A 121 -10.84 -6.67 -5.83
C VAL A 121 -9.78 -5.59 -5.61
N GLY A 122 -10.12 -4.34 -5.94
CA GLY A 122 -9.22 -3.20 -5.74
C GLY A 122 -8.81 -3.01 -4.26
N ARG A 123 -7.54 -2.65 -4.02
CA ARG A 123 -6.96 -2.49 -2.67
C ARG A 123 -7.76 -1.60 -1.73
N SER A 124 -8.30 -0.48 -2.22
CA SER A 124 -9.13 0.42 -1.41
C SER A 124 -10.36 -0.30 -0.88
N GLN A 125 -11.06 -1.04 -1.73
CA GLN A 125 -12.27 -1.76 -1.34
C GLN A 125 -11.97 -2.92 -0.38
N ARG A 126 -10.84 -3.61 -0.58
CA ARG A 126 -10.34 -4.63 0.34
C ARG A 126 -10.04 -4.05 1.73
N LEU A 127 -9.33 -2.91 1.78
CA LEU A 127 -9.04 -2.19 3.02
C LEU A 127 -10.33 -1.75 3.73
N ASP A 128 -11.28 -1.20 3.00
CA ASP A 128 -12.58 -0.79 3.55
C ASP A 128 -13.32 -1.99 4.15
N THR A 129 -13.38 -3.11 3.41
CA THR A 129 -14.02 -4.35 3.86
C THR A 129 -13.34 -4.93 5.09
N ALA A 130 -12.00 -4.98 5.10
CA ALA A 130 -11.21 -5.45 6.23
C ALA A 130 -11.43 -4.58 7.47
N SER A 131 -11.42 -3.26 7.31
CA SER A 131 -11.63 -2.30 8.39
C SER A 131 -13.05 -2.40 8.97
N GLN A 132 -14.07 -2.47 8.12
CA GLN A 132 -15.46 -2.65 8.55
C GLN A 132 -15.65 -3.97 9.28
N THR A 133 -15.10 -5.07 8.74
CA THR A 133 -15.20 -6.39 9.37
C THR A 133 -14.48 -6.41 10.72
N ALA A 134 -13.29 -5.80 10.81
CA ALA A 134 -12.53 -5.71 12.05
C ALA A 134 -13.33 -4.98 13.12
N LEU A 135 -13.94 -3.85 12.74
CA LEU A 135 -14.78 -3.05 13.63
C LEU A 135 -16.03 -3.81 14.07
N GLU A 136 -16.73 -4.46 13.15
CA GLU A 136 -17.90 -5.29 13.47
C GLU A 136 -17.55 -6.38 14.49
N ARG A 137 -16.46 -7.12 14.26
CA ARG A 137 -16.01 -8.20 15.16
C ARG A 137 -15.55 -7.68 16.51
N ALA A 138 -14.77 -6.60 16.54
CA ALA A 138 -14.30 -5.98 17.77
C ALA A 138 -15.48 -5.52 18.65
N LEU A 139 -16.50 -4.91 18.04
CA LEU A 139 -17.69 -4.49 18.78
C LEU A 139 -18.52 -5.68 19.27
N MET A 140 -18.62 -6.77 18.49
CA MET A 140 -19.27 -8.00 18.96
C MET A 140 -18.57 -8.54 20.21
N LEU A 141 -17.24 -8.67 20.18
CA LEU A 141 -16.44 -9.17 21.31
C LEU A 141 -16.48 -8.24 22.54
N GLN A 142 -16.61 -6.92 22.33
CA GLN A 142 -16.78 -5.96 23.42
C GLN A 142 -18.18 -5.99 24.02
N THR A 143 -19.23 -6.23 23.22
CA THR A 143 -20.62 -6.08 23.67
C THR A 143 -21.27 -7.38 24.12
N ILE A 144 -20.74 -8.52 23.70
CA ILE A 144 -21.21 -9.86 24.03
C ILE A 144 -20.13 -10.57 24.85
N PRO A 145 -20.49 -11.26 25.95
CA PRO A 145 -19.51 -11.91 26.82
C PRO A 145 -18.53 -12.79 26.04
N SER A 146 -17.23 -12.51 26.11
CA SER A 146 -16.19 -13.22 25.38
C SER A 146 -14.94 -13.41 26.25
N GLY A 147 -14.17 -14.45 25.95
CA GLY A 147 -12.90 -14.76 26.61
C GLY A 147 -13.00 -15.23 28.06
N ASN A 148 -11.82 -15.48 28.64
CA ASN A 148 -11.68 -16.01 29.99
C ASN A 148 -11.92 -14.92 31.06
N PRO A 149 -12.89 -15.11 31.99
CA PRO A 149 -13.16 -14.16 33.06
C PRO A 149 -12.08 -14.11 34.15
N ILE A 150 -11.06 -14.98 34.12
CA ILE A 150 -9.93 -14.96 35.06
C ILE A 150 -8.68 -14.48 34.32
N GLN A 151 -8.02 -13.45 34.88
CA GLN A 151 -6.76 -12.97 34.34
C GLN A 151 -5.61 -13.88 34.79
N GLY A 152 -5.05 -14.65 33.85
CA GLY A 152 -3.94 -15.57 34.08
C GLY A 152 -4.36 -17.03 33.96
N HIS A 153 -3.68 -17.92 34.70
CA HIS A 153 -3.96 -19.35 34.62
C HIS A 153 -5.24 -19.71 35.38
N SER A 154 -6.12 -20.46 34.71
CA SER A 154 -7.31 -21.05 35.32
C SER A 154 -7.55 -22.44 34.74
N ARG A 155 -8.11 -23.34 35.54
CA ARG A 155 -8.47 -24.69 35.10
C ARG A 155 -9.96 -24.94 35.31
N LYS A 156 -10.65 -25.40 34.27
CA LYS A 156 -12.05 -25.86 34.39
C LYS A 156 -12.12 -27.06 35.35
N THR A 157 -12.89 -26.94 36.42
CA THR A 157 -13.14 -28.01 37.38
C THR A 157 -14.55 -28.57 37.30
N SER A 158 -15.51 -27.79 36.79
CA SER A 158 -16.86 -28.27 36.52
C SER A 158 -17.45 -27.57 35.31
N GLY A 159 -18.18 -28.33 34.49
CA GLY A 159 -18.85 -27.81 33.29
C GLY A 159 -20.34 -27.57 33.52
N TYR A 160 -20.97 -27.04 32.48
CA TYR A 160 -22.41 -26.84 32.39
C TYR A 160 -23.14 -28.18 32.19
N GLY A 161 -24.20 -28.43 32.96
CA GLY A 161 -25.03 -29.63 32.80
C GLY A 161 -25.43 -30.33 34.10
N TRP A 162 -26.07 -31.49 33.98
CA TRP A 162 -26.48 -32.30 35.13
C TRP A 162 -25.29 -32.95 35.81
N ARG A 163 -25.12 -32.73 37.12
CA ARG A 163 -24.08 -33.35 37.93
C ARG A 163 -24.55 -33.65 39.33
N ARG A 164 -23.74 -34.41 40.08
CA ARG A 164 -23.90 -34.56 41.53
C ARG A 164 -23.40 -33.27 42.19
N HIS A 165 -24.24 -32.63 42.97
CA HIS A 165 -23.90 -31.41 43.69
C HIS A 165 -22.80 -31.73 44.73
N PRO A 166 -21.71 -30.97 44.79
CA PRO A 166 -20.53 -31.34 45.58
C PRO A 166 -20.75 -31.26 47.08
N ILE A 167 -21.75 -30.48 47.52
CA ILE A 167 -22.08 -30.28 48.95
C ILE A 167 -23.26 -31.16 49.38
N SER A 168 -24.45 -30.99 48.78
CA SER A 168 -25.62 -31.82 49.13
C SER A 168 -25.56 -33.27 48.65
N GLY A 169 -24.74 -33.59 47.64
CA GLY A 169 -24.69 -34.92 47.04
C GLY A 169 -25.88 -35.27 46.14
N GLU A 170 -26.86 -34.38 45.98
CA GLU A 170 -28.03 -34.62 45.14
C GLU A 170 -27.73 -34.35 43.65
N ARG A 171 -28.55 -34.87 42.76
CA ARG A 171 -28.43 -34.56 41.32
C ARG A 171 -29.01 -33.17 41.06
N SER A 172 -28.17 -32.23 40.64
CA SER A 172 -28.53 -30.85 40.35
C SER A 172 -28.03 -30.42 38.98
N PHE A 173 -28.77 -29.52 38.32
CA PHE A 173 -28.32 -28.90 37.08
C PHE A 173 -27.36 -27.74 37.39
N HIS A 174 -26.14 -27.83 36.88
CA HIS A 174 -25.14 -26.77 36.99
C HIS A 174 -25.19 -25.87 35.77
N ALA A 175 -25.67 -24.65 35.97
CA ALA A 175 -25.90 -23.72 34.88
C ALA A 175 -24.75 -22.70 34.72
N ALA A 176 -23.53 -23.16 34.96
CA ALA A 176 -22.31 -22.36 35.03
C ALA A 176 -21.10 -23.18 34.59
N VAL A 177 -19.94 -22.53 34.52
CA VAL A 177 -18.64 -23.17 34.49
C VAL A 177 -17.87 -22.79 35.75
N ASP A 178 -17.26 -23.78 36.40
CA ASP A 178 -16.40 -23.57 37.57
C ASP A 178 -14.94 -23.54 37.11
N LEU A 179 -14.28 -22.41 37.34
CA LEU A 179 -12.89 -22.17 36.96
C LEU A 179 -12.02 -22.03 38.22
N ALA A 180 -11.21 -23.05 38.50
CA ALA A 180 -10.26 -23.01 39.61
C ALA A 180 -9.06 -22.12 39.27
N ALA A 181 -8.71 -21.27 40.21
CA ALA A 181 -7.52 -20.42 40.20
C ALA A 181 -7.16 -20.06 41.65
N ASP A 182 -5.94 -19.56 41.87
CA ASP A 182 -5.50 -19.19 43.20
C ASP A 182 -6.40 -18.10 43.81
N ARG A 183 -6.64 -18.18 45.12
CA ARG A 183 -7.39 -17.14 45.83
C ARG A 183 -6.70 -15.79 45.61
N GLY A 184 -7.47 -14.77 45.27
CA GLY A 184 -6.94 -13.44 44.99
C GLY A 184 -6.68 -13.17 43.51
N THR A 185 -6.68 -14.18 42.64
CA THR A 185 -6.50 -14.01 41.18
C THR A 185 -7.53 -13.01 40.64
N PRO A 186 -7.15 -12.03 39.79
CA PRO A 186 -8.09 -11.05 39.26
C PRO A 186 -9.19 -11.69 38.41
N VAL A 187 -10.43 -11.24 38.63
CA VAL A 187 -11.61 -11.58 37.82
C VAL A 187 -12.00 -10.36 37.01
N VAL A 188 -12.18 -10.53 35.71
CA VAL A 188 -12.45 -9.45 34.75
C VAL A 188 -13.83 -9.54 34.13
N ALA A 189 -14.39 -8.38 33.74
CA ALA A 189 -15.60 -8.31 32.93
C ALA A 189 -15.33 -8.92 31.54
N THR A 190 -16.22 -9.77 31.06
CA THR A 190 -16.09 -10.46 29.75
C THR A 190 -16.76 -9.69 28.61
N ALA A 191 -17.46 -8.60 28.93
CA ALA A 191 -18.00 -7.64 27.99
C ALA A 191 -18.25 -6.32 28.71
N ASP A 192 -18.40 -5.24 27.94
CA ASP A 192 -18.89 -3.94 28.43
C ASP A 192 -20.24 -4.12 29.09
N GLY A 193 -20.42 -3.51 30.26
CA GLY A 193 -21.67 -3.63 30.97
C GLY A 193 -21.82 -2.68 32.14
N VAL A 194 -23.00 -2.71 32.75
CA VAL A 194 -23.30 -1.98 33.97
C VAL A 194 -23.46 -2.97 35.11
N VAL A 195 -22.90 -2.67 36.27
CA VAL A 195 -22.99 -3.51 37.46
C VAL A 195 -24.42 -3.49 37.98
N ASN A 196 -25.16 -4.56 37.72
CA ASN A 196 -26.52 -4.77 38.21
C ASN A 196 -26.53 -5.07 39.71
N PHE A 197 -25.56 -5.85 40.18
CA PHE A 197 -25.44 -6.27 41.58
C PHE A 197 -23.97 -6.45 41.94
N ALA A 198 -23.57 -6.02 43.14
CA ALA A 198 -22.21 -6.17 43.65
C ALA A 198 -22.22 -6.21 45.19
N ALA A 199 -22.51 -7.38 45.75
CA ALA A 199 -22.55 -7.57 47.20
C ALA A 199 -22.42 -9.05 47.59
N ARG A 200 -22.48 -9.33 48.90
CA ARG A 200 -22.70 -10.70 49.37
C ARG A 200 -24.15 -11.08 49.13
N HIS A 201 -24.35 -12.18 48.41
CA HIS A 201 -25.64 -12.75 48.11
C HIS A 201 -26.02 -13.78 49.19
N ASN A 202 -27.29 -13.83 49.57
CA ASN A 202 -27.77 -14.70 50.65
C ASN A 202 -27.95 -16.17 50.22
N SER A 203 -27.69 -16.49 48.95
CA SER A 203 -27.66 -17.88 48.46
C SER A 203 -26.27 -18.50 48.60
N GLY A 204 -26.13 -19.75 48.16
CA GLY A 204 -24.83 -20.43 48.04
C GLY A 204 -23.80 -19.72 47.15
N LEU A 205 -24.15 -18.68 46.39
CA LEU A 205 -23.22 -17.97 45.49
C LEU A 205 -22.18 -17.10 46.21
N GLY A 206 -22.37 -16.78 47.50
CA GLY A 206 -21.40 -15.98 48.26
C GLY A 206 -21.31 -14.53 47.77
N LYS A 207 -20.10 -13.98 47.68
CA LYS A 207 -19.88 -12.64 47.09
C LYS A 207 -20.04 -12.74 45.58
N LEU A 208 -20.89 -11.88 45.04
CA LEU A 208 -21.39 -11.96 43.68
C LEU A 208 -21.30 -10.59 43.01
N VAL A 209 -20.83 -10.59 41.76
CA VAL A 209 -21.01 -9.49 40.82
C VAL A 209 -21.91 -9.97 39.68
N ILE A 210 -22.90 -9.17 39.31
CA ILE A 210 -23.74 -9.39 38.13
C ILE A 210 -23.56 -8.18 37.22
N LEU A 211 -23.23 -8.42 35.96
CA LEU A 211 -23.15 -7.39 34.93
C LEU A 211 -24.30 -7.54 33.93
N ASP A 212 -24.95 -6.41 33.62
CA ASP A 212 -25.89 -6.29 32.52
C ASP A 212 -25.15 -5.76 31.30
N HIS A 213 -25.20 -6.50 30.20
CA HIS A 213 -24.54 -6.18 28.94
C HIS A 213 -25.55 -5.77 27.87
N ASN A 214 -25.01 -5.37 26.72
CA ASN A 214 -25.82 -5.10 25.54
C ASN A 214 -26.56 -6.36 25.06
N PHE A 215 -27.60 -6.14 24.24
CA PHE A 215 -28.41 -7.22 23.66
C PHE A 215 -29.01 -8.19 24.69
N SER A 216 -29.25 -7.72 25.92
CA SER A 216 -29.83 -8.51 27.02
C SER A 216 -28.98 -9.71 27.47
N PHE A 217 -27.66 -9.64 27.27
CA PHE A 217 -26.74 -10.55 27.93
C PHE A 217 -26.53 -10.15 29.39
N LYS A 218 -26.33 -11.14 30.26
CA LYS A 218 -25.88 -10.92 31.64
C LYS A 218 -24.83 -11.94 32.03
N THR A 219 -23.92 -11.55 32.90
CA THR A 219 -22.89 -12.46 33.43
C THR A 219 -22.87 -12.43 34.95
N TYR A 220 -22.62 -13.59 35.55
CA TYR A 220 -22.55 -13.75 37.00
C TYR A 220 -21.16 -14.22 37.39
N TYR A 221 -20.58 -13.58 38.40
CA TYR A 221 -19.24 -13.87 38.93
C TYR A 221 -19.36 -14.15 40.42
N ALA A 222 -19.43 -15.43 40.79
CA ALA A 222 -19.71 -15.87 42.16
C ALA A 222 -18.47 -16.36 42.91
N HIS A 223 -18.67 -16.65 44.20
CA HIS A 223 -17.66 -17.14 45.14
C HIS A 223 -16.47 -16.20 45.37
N LEU A 224 -16.60 -14.92 45.00
CA LEU A 224 -15.51 -13.95 45.06
C LEU A 224 -14.95 -13.78 46.49
N ASP A 225 -13.66 -13.51 46.60
CA ASP A 225 -13.04 -13.10 47.88
C ASP A 225 -13.23 -11.60 48.12
N ARG A 226 -13.06 -10.81 47.05
CA ARG A 226 -13.20 -9.35 47.08
C ARG A 226 -13.95 -8.87 45.84
N ILE A 227 -14.86 -7.93 46.07
CA ILE A 227 -15.56 -7.18 45.02
C ILE A 227 -14.82 -5.86 44.83
N LYS A 228 -14.59 -5.44 43.58
CA LYS A 228 -13.85 -4.23 43.23
C LYS A 228 -14.69 -3.12 42.62
N VAL A 229 -15.95 -3.41 42.29
CA VAL A 229 -16.88 -2.50 41.64
C VAL A 229 -18.13 -2.29 42.49
N ARG A 230 -18.93 -1.28 42.16
CA ARG A 230 -20.17 -0.95 42.87
C ARG A 230 -21.37 -1.03 41.94
N GLN A 231 -22.54 -1.30 42.50
CA GLN A 231 -23.80 -1.28 41.74
C GLN A 231 -24.00 0.07 41.04
N GLY A 232 -24.42 0.02 39.77
CA GLY A 232 -24.60 1.19 38.90
C GLY A 232 -23.34 1.67 38.16
N GLU A 233 -22.17 1.10 38.46
CA GLU A 233 -20.92 1.42 37.77
C GLU A 233 -20.91 0.84 36.34
N PHE A 234 -20.44 1.62 35.36
CA PHE A 234 -20.13 1.10 34.02
C PHE A 234 -18.73 0.50 34.02
N VAL A 235 -18.60 -0.71 33.52
CA VAL A 235 -17.35 -1.48 33.47
C VAL A 235 -17.04 -1.87 32.02
N PRO A 236 -15.94 -1.38 31.43
CA PRO A 236 -15.46 -1.88 30.16
C PRO A 236 -15.03 -3.35 30.24
N ALA A 237 -15.10 -4.07 29.12
CA ALA A 237 -14.54 -5.41 28.98
C ALA A 237 -13.06 -5.44 29.42
N GLY A 238 -12.65 -6.51 30.10
CA GLY A 238 -11.31 -6.67 30.68
C GLY A 238 -11.09 -5.95 32.01
N THR A 239 -12.02 -5.12 32.49
CA THR A 239 -11.89 -4.43 33.78
C THR A 239 -11.93 -5.42 34.94
N VAL A 240 -11.02 -5.30 35.90
CA VAL A 240 -11.01 -6.15 37.11
C VAL A 240 -12.19 -5.79 38.02
N ILE A 241 -13.18 -6.67 38.09
CA ILE A 241 -14.41 -6.51 38.88
C ILE A 241 -14.35 -7.19 40.25
N GLY A 242 -13.39 -8.10 40.44
CA GLY A 242 -13.27 -8.86 41.68
C GLY A 242 -12.01 -9.69 41.75
N ARG A 243 -11.95 -10.56 42.77
CA ARG A 243 -10.88 -11.53 42.96
C ARG A 243 -11.45 -12.89 43.31
N VAL A 244 -10.86 -13.94 42.74
CA VAL A 244 -11.23 -15.34 43.00
C VAL A 244 -11.20 -15.63 44.49
N GLY A 245 -12.21 -16.35 44.97
CA GLY A 245 -12.35 -16.69 46.37
C GLY A 245 -13.01 -18.05 46.57
N SER A 246 -13.55 -18.24 47.77
CA SER A 246 -14.28 -19.46 48.14
C SER A 246 -15.40 -19.10 49.12
N THR A 247 -16.14 -18.02 48.81
CA THR A 247 -17.24 -17.57 49.66
C THR A 247 -18.56 -18.26 49.28
N GLY A 248 -19.43 -18.49 50.26
CA GLY A 248 -20.70 -19.21 50.02
C GLY A 248 -20.48 -20.72 50.02
N SER A 249 -21.23 -21.43 49.17
CA SER A 249 -21.21 -22.88 49.02
C SER A 249 -20.11 -23.32 48.04
N ALA A 250 -18.85 -23.15 48.45
CA ALA A 250 -17.67 -23.51 47.65
C ALA A 250 -16.76 -24.49 48.43
N THR A 251 -16.20 -25.50 47.76
CA THR A 251 -15.28 -26.48 48.36
C THR A 251 -13.82 -26.06 48.31
N GLY A 252 -13.49 -25.04 47.51
CA GLY A 252 -12.14 -24.49 47.36
C GLY A 252 -12.15 -23.22 46.50
N PRO A 253 -10.98 -22.58 46.29
CA PRO A 253 -10.88 -21.37 45.47
C PRO A 253 -11.24 -21.62 44.00
N HIS A 254 -12.32 -20.98 43.52
CA HIS A 254 -12.73 -20.98 42.13
C HIS A 254 -13.70 -19.83 41.82
N LEU A 255 -13.88 -19.55 40.54
CA LEU A 255 -14.94 -18.68 40.03
C LEU A 255 -16.08 -19.55 39.50
N HIS A 256 -17.29 -19.31 39.99
CA HIS A 256 -18.53 -19.79 39.36
C HIS A 256 -19.00 -18.72 38.37
N TYR A 257 -18.96 -19.04 37.08
CA TYR A 257 -19.25 -18.11 35.99
C TYR A 257 -20.50 -18.54 35.21
N GLU A 258 -21.51 -17.67 35.14
CA GLU A 258 -22.72 -17.91 34.33
C GLU A 258 -22.83 -16.89 33.20
N VAL A 259 -23.38 -17.34 32.07
CA VAL A 259 -23.80 -16.48 30.96
C VAL A 259 -25.30 -16.64 30.77
N TRP A 260 -25.99 -15.51 30.69
CA TRP A 260 -27.42 -15.43 30.47
C TRP A 260 -27.69 -14.63 29.20
N HIS A 261 -28.77 -14.99 28.51
CA HIS A 261 -29.35 -14.18 27.47
C HIS A 261 -30.86 -14.11 27.69
N LEU A 262 -31.39 -12.89 27.80
CA LEU A 262 -32.75 -12.63 28.25
C LEU A 262 -33.00 -13.25 29.64
N GLN A 263 -33.86 -14.26 29.73
CA GLN A 263 -34.18 -14.97 30.97
C GLN A 263 -33.66 -16.42 30.97
N ARG A 264 -32.74 -16.76 30.06
CA ARG A 264 -32.25 -18.13 29.88
C ARG A 264 -30.76 -18.21 30.21
N LYS A 265 -30.40 -19.22 31.00
CA LYS A 265 -29.01 -19.61 31.23
C LYS A 265 -28.46 -20.34 30.00
N LEU A 266 -27.32 -19.86 29.51
CA LEU A 266 -26.60 -20.45 28.39
C LEU A 266 -25.44 -21.29 28.89
N ASN A 267 -24.86 -22.11 28.01
CA ASN A 267 -23.61 -22.78 28.33
C ASN A 267 -22.49 -21.74 28.27
N PRO A 268 -21.73 -21.46 29.35
CA PRO A 268 -20.67 -20.45 29.32
C PRO A 268 -19.43 -20.90 28.53
N GLU A 269 -19.22 -22.20 28.33
CA GLU A 269 -17.97 -22.71 27.75
C GLU A 269 -17.65 -22.15 26.34
N PRO A 270 -18.61 -22.07 25.39
CA PRO A 270 -18.37 -21.43 24.10
C PRO A 270 -17.97 -19.96 24.24
N PHE A 271 -18.57 -19.21 25.17
CA PHE A 271 -18.25 -17.79 25.39
C PHE A 271 -16.86 -17.60 26.01
N VAL A 272 -16.48 -18.47 26.97
CA VAL A 272 -15.14 -18.44 27.59
C VAL A 272 -14.04 -18.71 26.58
N ALA A 273 -14.32 -19.59 25.61
CA ALA A 273 -13.38 -19.89 24.54
C ALA A 273 -13.42 -18.86 23.41
N TRP A 274 -14.42 -17.98 23.35
CA TRP A 274 -14.64 -17.11 22.19
C TRP A 274 -13.71 -15.91 22.18
N ASP A 275 -12.98 -15.73 21.08
CA ASP A 275 -12.04 -14.64 20.82
C ASP A 275 -12.02 -14.26 19.32
N ILE A 276 -11.08 -13.41 18.93
CA ILE A 276 -10.95 -12.94 17.54
C ILE A 276 -10.51 -14.06 16.58
N ASP A 277 -9.69 -15.00 17.06
CA ASP A 277 -9.10 -16.07 16.25
C ASP A 277 -10.12 -17.19 15.98
N ASN A 278 -11.04 -17.43 16.91
CA ASN A 278 -12.09 -18.44 16.81
C ASN A 278 -13.51 -17.86 16.72
N TYR A 279 -13.61 -16.67 16.15
CA TYR A 279 -14.83 -15.85 16.10
C TYR A 279 -16.10 -16.61 15.67
N GLU A 280 -16.01 -17.53 14.69
CA GLU A 280 -17.19 -18.24 14.18
C GLU A 280 -17.72 -19.34 15.15
N ALA A 281 -16.89 -19.82 16.07
CA ALA A 281 -17.18 -21.01 16.88
C ALA A 281 -18.36 -20.82 17.85
N LEU A 282 -18.61 -19.58 18.31
CA LEU A 282 -19.73 -19.29 19.19
C LEU A 282 -21.08 -19.47 18.48
N PHE A 283 -21.17 -19.02 17.23
CA PHE A 283 -22.42 -19.05 16.47
C PHE A 283 -22.87 -20.47 16.14
N GLU A 284 -21.91 -21.35 15.87
CA GLU A 284 -22.16 -22.78 15.64
C GLU A 284 -22.59 -23.50 16.92
N LYS A 285 -21.94 -23.21 18.05
CA LYS A 285 -22.14 -23.92 19.32
C LYS A 285 -23.38 -23.46 20.09
N GLU A 286 -23.82 -22.21 19.90
CA GLU A 286 -24.93 -21.63 20.66
C GLU A 286 -26.08 -21.16 19.77
N GLY A 287 -26.78 -22.10 19.15
CA GLY A 287 -27.93 -21.82 18.27
C GLY A 287 -29.20 -21.30 18.98
N ARG A 288 -29.22 -21.15 20.31
CA ARG A 288 -30.40 -20.62 21.04
C ARG A 288 -30.53 -19.10 20.91
N VAL A 289 -29.47 -18.40 20.51
CA VAL A 289 -29.45 -16.96 20.26
C VAL A 289 -29.68 -16.72 18.77
N LYS A 290 -30.49 -15.72 18.42
CA LYS A 290 -30.75 -15.32 17.03
C LYS A 290 -29.63 -14.39 16.53
N TRP A 291 -28.47 -14.96 16.23
CA TRP A 291 -27.25 -14.22 15.87
C TRP A 291 -27.44 -13.30 14.67
N ASP A 292 -28.13 -13.75 13.61
CA ASP A 292 -28.38 -12.92 12.41
C ASP A 292 -29.11 -11.62 12.74
N SER A 293 -30.11 -11.69 13.62
CA SER A 293 -30.87 -10.53 14.06
C SER A 293 -30.00 -9.56 14.86
N LEU A 294 -29.12 -10.09 15.72
CA LEU A 294 -28.20 -9.29 16.52
C LEU A 294 -27.16 -8.60 15.62
N ALA A 295 -26.52 -9.36 14.73
CA ALA A 295 -25.57 -8.84 13.75
C ALA A 295 -26.18 -7.74 12.90
N LYS A 296 -27.41 -7.93 12.39
CA LYS A 296 -28.13 -6.89 11.64
C LYS A 296 -28.39 -5.63 12.48
N GLY A 297 -28.71 -5.79 13.76
CA GLY A 297 -28.89 -4.67 14.70
C GLY A 297 -27.60 -3.88 14.92
N LEU A 298 -26.47 -4.57 15.09
CA LEU A 298 -25.16 -3.94 15.24
C LEU A 298 -24.73 -3.20 13.98
N LYS A 299 -24.83 -3.83 12.80
CA LYS A 299 -24.52 -3.19 11.50
C LYS A 299 -25.32 -1.92 11.26
N ARG A 300 -26.60 -1.93 11.64
CA ARG A 300 -27.45 -0.74 11.57
C ARG A 300 -26.94 0.38 12.48
N SER A 301 -26.43 0.04 13.66
CA SER A 301 -25.92 1.04 14.62
C SER A 301 -24.60 1.65 14.11
N LEU A 302 -23.72 0.83 13.54
CA LEU A 302 -22.46 1.26 12.92
C LEU A 302 -22.66 2.22 11.74
N SER A 303 -23.51 1.84 10.79
CA SER A 303 -23.79 2.68 9.60
C SER A 303 -24.38 4.05 9.96
N LEU A 304 -25.16 4.13 11.04
CA LEU A 304 -25.66 5.41 11.55
C LEU A 304 -24.53 6.27 12.14
N GLN A 305 -23.57 5.67 12.83
CA GLN A 305 -22.43 6.38 13.41
C GLN A 305 -21.50 6.92 12.31
N GLU A 306 -21.18 6.11 11.30
CA GLU A 306 -20.41 6.55 10.13
C GLU A 306 -21.08 7.73 9.42
N ARG A 307 -22.41 7.67 9.24
CA ARG A 307 -23.18 8.77 8.64
C ARG A 307 -23.12 10.05 9.48
N GLN A 308 -23.10 9.94 10.81
CA GLN A 308 -22.96 11.12 11.67
C GLN A 308 -21.55 11.71 11.60
N LEU A 309 -20.52 10.88 11.50
CA LEU A 309 -19.14 11.31 11.39
C LEU A 309 -18.86 11.98 10.04
N SER A 310 -19.40 11.44 8.94
CA SER A 310 -19.24 12.04 7.60
C SER A 310 -19.91 13.41 7.49
N LEU A 311 -21.03 13.64 8.19
CA LEU A 311 -21.69 14.95 8.26
C LEU A 311 -20.92 15.98 9.10
N ARG A 312 -19.94 15.56 9.91
CA ARG A 312 -19.14 16.44 10.78
C ARG A 312 -17.80 16.86 10.16
N VAL A 313 -17.36 16.23 9.08
CA VAL A 313 -16.16 16.66 8.34
C VAL A 313 -16.56 17.86 7.49
N PRO A 314 -16.06 19.08 7.77
CA PRO A 314 -16.28 20.21 6.88
C PRO A 314 -15.62 19.93 5.55
N ASN A 315 -16.30 20.22 4.44
CA ASN A 315 -15.68 20.31 3.11
C ASN A 315 -14.51 21.31 3.21
N SER A 316 -13.29 20.80 3.40
CA SER A 316 -12.05 21.58 3.39
C SER A 316 -11.29 21.42 2.07
N SER A 317 -12.02 21.14 1.00
CA SER A 317 -11.54 21.22 -0.39
C SER A 317 -12.28 22.35 -1.09
N GLY A 318 -11.80 23.57 -0.88
CA GLY A 318 -12.34 24.79 -1.47
C GLY A 318 -11.35 25.94 -1.30
N ASN A 319 -10.22 25.87 -2.01
CA ASN A 319 -9.51 26.97 -2.68
C ASN A 319 -8.25 26.45 -3.37
#